data_AF-A0A1I5AVX5-F1
#
_entry.id   AF-A0A1I5AVX5-F1
#
_cell.length_a   1.000
_cell.length_b   1.000
_cell.length_c   1.000
_cell.angle_alpha   90.00
_cell.angle_beta   90.00
_cell.angle_gamma   90.00
#
_symmetry.space_group_name_H-M   'P 1'
#
loop_
_entity.id
_entity.type
_entity.pdbx_description
1 polymer ?
#
loop_
_entity_poly.entity_id
_entity_poly.type
_entity_poly.pdbx_seq_one_letter_code
_entity_poly.pdbx_strand_id
1 'polypeptide(L)' 'MSRSTESQLGTARMLLAMFDAQIASFDEHMKSTEAVKRKAIKAKKFDPTLLERIEGVREGREKWAARVEQLEKETEAS' A
#
# COMPACT_ATOMS: atom_id res chain seq x y z
N MET A 1 -10.71 26.62 -8.55
CA MET A 1 -11.70 25.80 -7.84
C MET A 1 -10.95 24.83 -6.95
N SER A 2 -10.76 25.16 -5.67
CA SER A 2 -10.18 24.21 -4.69
C SER A 2 -11.18 23.06 -4.51
N ARG A 3 -10.75 21.81 -4.71
CA ARG A 3 -11.58 20.65 -4.39
C ARG A 3 -11.95 20.72 -2.90
N SER A 4 -13.23 20.54 -2.56
CA SER A 4 -13.69 20.49 -1.17
C SER A 4 -12.92 19.42 -0.40
N THR A 5 -12.73 19.62 0.91
CA THR A 5 -12.04 18.68 1.82
C THR A 5 -12.63 17.27 1.70
N GLU A 6 -13.95 17.17 1.54
CA GLU A 6 -14.68 15.91 1.30
C GLU A 6 -14.25 15.20 0.00
N SER A 7 -14.07 15.94 -1.11
CA SER A 7 -13.59 15.38 -2.38
C SER A 7 -12.13 14.90 -2.28
N GLN A 8 -11.31 15.62 -1.51
CA GLN A 8 -9.93 15.22 -1.22
C GLN A 8 -9.89 13.95 -0.35
N LEU A 9 -10.76 13.85 0.65
CA LEU A 9 -10.91 12.69 1.52
C LEU A 9 -11.33 11.45 0.72
N GLY A 10 -12.32 11.58 -0.18
CA GLY A 10 -12.74 10.49 -1.06
C GLY A 10 -11.59 9.96 -1.93
N THR A 11 -10.79 10.87 -2.51
CA THR A 11 -9.62 10.51 -3.31
C THR A 11 -8.55 9.83 -2.45
N ALA A 12 -8.28 10.34 -1.25
CA ALA A 12 -7.29 9.79 -0.33
C ALA A 12 -7.66 8.38 0.14
N ARG A 13 -8.94 8.13 0.46
CA ARG A 13 -9.45 6.79 0.81
C ARG A 13 -9.32 5.79 -0.34
N MET A 14 -9.61 6.23 -1.58
CA MET A 14 -9.43 5.39 -2.77
C MET A 14 -7.95 4.98 -2.96
N LEU A 15 -7.03 5.94 -2.83
CA LEU A 15 -5.60 5.66 -2.96
C LEU A 15 -5.11 4.72 -1.85
N LEU A 16 -5.56 4.93 -0.61
CA LEU A 16 -5.23 4.04 0.50
C LEU A 16 -5.70 2.60 0.24
N ALA A 17 -6.92 2.43 -0.26
CA ALA A 17 -7.45 1.11 -0.64
C ALA A 17 -6.63 0.44 -1.76
N MET A 18 -6.12 1.21 -2.73
CA MET A 18 -5.21 0.68 -3.76
C MET A 18 -3.89 0.18 -3.17
N PHE A 19 -3.30 0.93 -2.23
CA PHE A 19 -2.09 0.48 -1.53
C PHE A 19 -2.36 -0.82 -0.75
N ASP A 20 -3.46 -0.89 0.01
CA ASP A 20 -3.83 -2.08 0.77
C ASP A 20 -4.02 -3.30 -0.15
N ALA A 21 -4.66 -3.12 -1.32
CA ALA A 21 -4.84 -4.18 -2.31
C ALA A 21 -3.50 -4.66 -2.92
N GLN A 22 -2.57 -3.74 -3.22
CA GLN A 22 -1.24 -4.10 -3.70
C GLN A 22 -0.45 -4.89 -2.66
N ILE A 23 -0.54 -4.50 -1.37
CA ILE A 23 0.10 -5.22 -0.27
C ILE A 23 -0.49 -6.61 -0.10
N ALA A 24 -1.83 -6.73 -0.10
CA ALA A 24 -2.50 -8.02 0.01
C ALA A 24 -2.13 -8.96 -1.14
N SER A 25 -2.11 -8.46 -2.38
CA SER A 25 -1.71 -9.21 -3.56
C SER A 25 -0.25 -9.68 -3.47
N PHE A 26 0.65 -8.83 -2.99
CA PHE A 26 2.04 -9.20 -2.76
C PHE A 26 2.17 -10.27 -1.67
N ASP A 27 1.49 -10.10 -0.53
CA ASP A 27 1.54 -11.05 0.57
C ASP A 27 0.96 -12.41 0.16
N GLU A 28 -0.11 -12.44 -0.62
CA GLU A 28 -0.68 -13.66 -1.21
C GLU A 28 0.31 -14.33 -2.18
N HIS A 29 0.92 -13.55 -3.07
CA HIS A 29 1.95 -14.04 -3.98
C HIS A 29 3.14 -14.64 -3.19
N MET A 30 3.56 -13.96 -2.12
CA MET A 30 4.66 -14.38 -1.25
C MET A 30 4.34 -15.62 -0.42
N LYS A 31 3.08 -15.80 0.01
CA LYS A 31 2.59 -17.00 0.69
C LYS A 31 2.49 -18.19 -0.26
N SER A 32 1.91 -17.99 -1.45
CA SER A 32 1.81 -19.01 -2.50
C SER A 32 3.20 -19.48 -2.96
N THR A 33 4.15 -18.54 -3.01
CA THR A 33 5.55 -18.85 -3.32
C THR A 33 6.37 -19.36 -2.13
N GLU A 34 5.91 -19.53 -0.89
CA GLU A 34 6.77 -20.11 0.18
C GLU A 34 7.35 -21.49 -0.20
N ALA A 35 6.53 -22.34 -0.85
CA ALA A 35 6.98 -23.64 -1.39
C ALA A 35 7.92 -23.49 -2.60
N VAL A 36 7.76 -22.42 -3.38
CA VAL A 36 8.52 -22.13 -4.61
C VAL A 36 9.81 -21.36 -4.30
N LYS A 37 9.83 -20.50 -3.28
CA LYS A 37 10.92 -19.68 -2.78
C LYS A 37 12.04 -20.54 -2.25
N ARG A 38 11.75 -21.59 -1.49
CA ARG A 38 12.82 -22.53 -1.09
C ARG A 38 13.53 -23.14 -2.30
N LYS A 39 12.82 -23.37 -3.42
CA LYS A 39 13.43 -23.81 -4.69
C LYS A 39 14.09 -22.65 -5.46
N ALA A 40 13.49 -21.46 -5.49
CA ALA A 40 13.93 -20.29 -6.26
C ALA A 40 15.10 -19.53 -5.62
N ILE A 41 15.14 -19.41 -4.30
CA ILE A 41 16.28 -18.92 -3.50
C ILE A 41 17.47 -19.86 -3.71
N LYS A 42 17.24 -21.18 -3.65
CA LYS A 42 18.25 -22.20 -3.99
C LYS A 42 18.70 -22.12 -5.45
N ALA A 43 17.83 -21.63 -6.34
CA ALA A 43 18.11 -21.38 -7.75
C ALA A 43 18.59 -19.94 -8.08
N LYS A 44 18.83 -19.08 -7.08
CA LYS A 44 19.22 -17.65 -7.25
C LYS A 44 18.29 -16.82 -8.18
N LYS A 45 17.02 -17.20 -8.30
CA LYS A 45 16.02 -16.48 -9.12
C LYS A 45 15.13 -15.53 -8.32
N PHE A 46 15.36 -15.42 -7.02
CA PHE A 46 14.63 -14.49 -6.16
C PHE A 46 15.24 -13.09 -6.32
N ASP A 47 14.46 -12.15 -6.83
CA ASP A 47 14.88 -10.77 -7.02
C ASP A 47 14.67 -9.99 -5.69
N PRO A 48 15.75 -9.55 -5.01
CA PRO A 48 15.65 -8.80 -3.76
C PRO A 48 14.95 -7.44 -3.95
N THR A 49 14.93 -6.88 -5.16
CA THR A 49 14.25 -5.60 -5.43
C THR A 49 12.73 -5.68 -5.26
N LEU A 50 12.14 -6.88 -5.27
CA LEU A 50 10.72 -7.08 -4.94
C LEU A 50 10.40 -6.75 -3.48
N LEU A 51 11.33 -7.01 -2.57
CA LEU A 51 11.16 -6.67 -1.15
C LEU A 51 11.26 -5.16 -0.94
N GLU A 52 12.26 -4.52 -1.54
CA GLU A 52 12.41 -3.05 -1.49
C GLU A 52 11.20 -2.33 -2.09
N ARG A 53 10.65 -2.86 -3.19
CA ARG A 53 9.43 -2.31 -3.81
C ARG A 53 8.23 -2.40 -2.89
N ILE A 54 8.01 -3.52 -2.18
CA ILE A 54 6.86 -3.61 -1.27
C ILE A 54 7.04 -2.72 -0.04
N GLU A 55 8.27 -2.53 0.45
CA GLU A 55 8.54 -1.59 1.54
C GLU A 55 8.15 -0.17 1.13
N GLY A 56 8.51 0.29 -0.07
CA GLY A 56 8.07 1.59 -0.58
C GLY A 56 6.54 1.72 -0.69
N VAL A 57 5.84 0.64 -1.06
CA VAL A 57 4.36 0.60 -1.09
C VAL A 57 3.78 0.71 0.32
N ARG A 58 4.37 0.03 1.32
CA ARG A 58 3.97 0.10 2.74
C ARG A 58 4.20 1.49 3.32
N GLU A 59 5.33 2.12 3.03
CA GLU A 59 5.58 3.52 3.43
C GLU A 59 4.58 4.49 2.79
N GLY A 60 4.24 4.28 1.51
CA GLY A 60 3.21 5.03 0.81
C GLY A 60 1.85 4.90 1.50
N ARG A 61 1.47 3.67 1.86
CA ARG A 61 0.26 3.34 2.60
C ARG A 61 0.18 4.10 3.94
N GLU A 62 1.26 4.11 4.72
CA GLU A 62 1.30 4.83 6.00
C GLU A 62 1.12 6.34 5.84
N LYS A 63 1.81 6.95 4.86
CA LYS A 63 1.67 8.39 4.56
C LYS A 63 0.25 8.76 4.15
N TRP A 64 -0.39 7.93 3.32
CA TRP A 64 -1.77 8.15 2.90
C TRP A 64 -2.77 7.90 4.02
N ALA A 65 -2.52 6.92 4.91
CA ALA A 65 -3.35 6.70 6.09
C ALA A 65 -3.34 7.94 7.02
N ALA A 66 -2.17 8.49 7.30
CA ALA A 66 -2.04 9.73 8.08
C ALA A 66 -2.75 10.92 7.40
N ARG A 67 -2.67 11.01 6.06
CA ARG A 67 -3.38 12.07 5.30
C ARG A 67 -4.90 11.90 5.34
N VAL A 68 -5.41 10.66 5.27
CA VAL A 68 -6.84 10.37 5.43
C VAL A 68 -7.29 10.79 6.83
N GLU A 69 -6.58 10.39 7.88
CA GLU A 69 -6.91 10.75 9.27
C GLU A 69 -6.94 12.27 9.47
N GLN A 70 -5.98 13.00 8.89
CA GLN A 70 -5.97 14.46 8.92
C GLN A 70 -7.20 15.06 8.23
N LEU A 71 -7.53 14.58 7.03
CA LEU A 71 -8.69 15.07 6.26
C LEU A 71 -10.02 14.75 6.92
N GLU A 72 -10.12 13.61 7.61
CA GLU A 72 -11.29 13.25 8.43
C GLU A 72 -11.49 14.26 9.56
N LYS A 73 -10.43 14.57 10.33
CA LYS A 73 -10.48 15.58 11.39
C LYS A 73 -10.85 16.98 10.87
N GLU A 74 -10.32 17.38 9.70
CA GLU A 74 -10.65 18.66 9.07
C GLU A 74 -12.11 18.73 8.59
N THR A 75 -12.68 17.59 8.19
CA THR A 75 -14.09 17.49 7.77
C THR A 75 -15.03 17.46 8.96
N GLU A 76 -14.67 16.80 10.07
CA GLU A 76 -15.46 16.78 11.31
C GLU A 76 -15.45 18.13 12.06
N ALA A 77 -14.41 18.95 11.87
CA ALA A 77 -14.27 20.27 12.47
C ALA A 77 -14.88 21.42 11.65
N SER A 78 -15.39 21.14 10.44
CA SER A 78 -16.07 22.10 9.54
C SER A 78 -17.58 22.02 9.69
#